data_AF-E4S6A1-F1
#
_entry.id   AF-E4S6A1-F1
#
_cell.length_a   1.000
_cell.length_b   1.000
_cell.length_c   1.000
_cell.angle_alpha   90.00
_cell.angle_beta   90.00
_cell.angle_gamma   90.00
#
_symmetry.space_group_name_H-M   'P 1'
#
loop_
_entity.id
_entity.type
_entity.pdbx_description
1 polymer ?
#
loop_
_entity_poly.entity_id
_entity_poly.type
_entity_poly.pdbx_seq_one_letter_code
_entity_poly.pdbx_strand_id
1 'polypeptide(L)'
;MANEILGTDVVVQIGIIVRDIEKTAKDFAEFFGVEVPQIIETEEYEKTHTEYRGKPTNARAKLAFFRNFKNIEIELIEPDENPSTWREFLETHGEGIHHIGVFVKNMDEKIENLKKEGIEVVQKGDYTGGRYAYMDSTDKLKFILELLENF
;
A
#
# COMPACT_ATOMS: atom_id res chain seq x y z
N MET A 1 -3.80 -22.25 6.91
CA MET A 1 -3.31 -22.13 8.30
C MET A 1 -2.55 -20.84 8.32
N ALA A 2 -2.99 -19.87 9.12
CA ALA A 2 -2.30 -18.59 9.28
C ALA A 2 -0.85 -18.81 9.78
N ASN A 3 0.11 -18.09 9.20
CA ASN A 3 1.49 -18.09 9.69
C ASN A 3 1.53 -17.40 11.08
N GLU A 4 2.27 -17.97 12.03
CA GLU A 4 2.46 -17.41 13.39
C GLU A 4 2.92 -15.95 13.38
N ILE A 5 3.67 -15.53 12.36
CA ILE A 5 4.17 -14.16 12.21
C ILE A 5 3.03 -13.17 12.01
N LEU A 6 2.18 -13.40 11.00
CA LEU A 6 1.15 -12.44 10.57
C LEU A 6 -0.22 -12.68 11.21
N GLY A 7 -0.52 -13.92 11.59
CA GLY A 7 -1.84 -14.31 12.10
C GLY A 7 -2.95 -14.31 11.03
N THR A 8 -2.58 -14.24 9.75
CA THR A 8 -3.48 -14.32 8.59
C THR A 8 -2.85 -15.14 7.46
N ASP A 9 -3.68 -15.77 6.63
CA ASP A 9 -3.32 -16.37 5.34
C ASP A 9 -4.09 -15.74 4.17
N VAL A 10 -4.72 -14.58 4.40
CA VAL A 10 -5.55 -13.88 3.41
C VAL A 10 -4.82 -12.63 2.89
N VAL A 11 -4.54 -12.64 1.60
CA VAL A 11 -4.14 -11.45 0.83
C VAL A 11 -5.39 -10.69 0.41
N VAL A 12 -5.36 -9.36 0.59
CA VAL A 12 -6.53 -8.51 0.35
C VAL A 12 -6.32 -7.43 -0.69
N GLN A 13 -5.07 -7.06 -0.98
CA GLN A 13 -4.78 -5.93 -1.86
C GLN A 13 -3.53 -6.15 -2.70
N ILE A 14 -3.54 -5.64 -3.94
CA ILE A 14 -2.34 -5.41 -4.76
C ILE A 14 -2.30 -3.93 -5.12
N GLY A 15 -1.25 -3.24 -4.67
CA GLY A 15 -1.00 -1.84 -5.01
C GLY A 15 -0.12 -1.69 -6.24
N ILE A 16 -0.52 -0.81 -7.14
CA ILE A 16 0.14 -0.55 -8.42
C ILE A 16 0.45 0.94 -8.53
N ILE A 17 1.72 1.27 -8.72
CA ILE A 17 2.17 2.65 -8.93
C ILE A 17 1.97 3.04 -10.40
N VAL A 18 1.39 4.22 -10.62
CA VAL A 18 1.11 4.79 -11.95
C VAL A 18 1.49 6.28 -11.99
N ARG A 19 1.71 6.82 -13.20
CA ARG A 19 1.99 8.25 -13.43
C ARG A 19 0.74 9.08 -13.69
N ASP A 20 -0.29 8.44 -14.26
CA ASP A 20 -1.56 9.05 -14.65
C ASP A 20 -2.69 8.08 -14.28
N ILE A 21 -3.27 8.30 -13.10
CA ILE A 21 -4.32 7.47 -12.54
C ILE A 21 -5.63 7.65 -13.30
N GLU A 22 -5.92 8.84 -13.82
CA GLU A 22 -7.11 9.09 -14.63
C GLU A 22 -7.10 8.27 -15.92
N LYS A 23 -5.95 8.20 -16.60
CA LYS A 23 -5.78 7.36 -17.79
C LYS A 23 -5.77 5.88 -17.41
N THR A 24 -4.97 5.49 -16.42
CA THR A 24 -4.79 4.07 -16.09
C THR A 24 -6.06 3.45 -15.54
N ALA A 25 -6.83 4.17 -14.71
CA ALA A 25 -8.12 3.69 -14.24
C ALA A 25 -9.13 3.50 -15.38
N LYS A 26 -9.13 4.37 -16.41
CA LYS A 26 -9.96 4.18 -17.60
C LYS A 26 -9.55 2.94 -18.39
N ASP A 27 -8.26 2.80 -18.68
CA ASP A 27 -7.72 1.65 -19.43
C ASP A 27 -8.03 0.34 -18.69
N PHE A 28 -7.87 0.32 -17.36
CA PHE A 28 -8.15 -0.83 -16.51
C PHE A 28 -9.65 -1.17 -16.51
N ALA A 29 -10.52 -0.16 -16.33
CA ALA A 29 -11.96 -0.33 -16.34
C ALA A 29 -12.47 -0.88 -17.69
N GLU A 30 -11.96 -0.35 -18.81
CA GLU A 30 -12.28 -0.83 -20.16
C GLU A 30 -11.84 -2.28 -20.36
N PHE A 31 -10.60 -2.62 -19.98
CA PHE A 31 -10.05 -3.97 -20.15
C PHE A 31 -10.83 -5.02 -19.37
N PHE A 32 -11.20 -4.73 -18.12
CA PHE A 32 -11.92 -5.67 -17.26
C PHE A 32 -13.46 -5.58 -17.38
N GLY A 33 -13.98 -4.63 -18.15
CA GLY A 33 -15.42 -4.44 -18.34
C GLY A 33 -16.14 -4.00 -17.06
N VAL A 34 -15.52 -3.09 -16.30
CA VAL A 34 -16.05 -2.53 -15.04
C VAL A 34 -16.19 -1.02 -15.12
N GLU A 35 -16.85 -0.41 -14.15
CA GLU A 35 -16.91 1.05 -14.05
C GLU A 35 -15.59 1.63 -13.57
N VAL A 36 -15.26 2.85 -14.02
CA VAL A 36 -14.12 3.60 -13.49
C VAL A 36 -14.44 3.99 -12.05
N PRO A 37 -13.64 3.56 -11.05
CA PRO A 37 -13.87 3.92 -9.67
C PRO A 37 -13.64 5.42 -9.45
N GLN A 38 -14.20 5.95 -8.38
CA GLN A 38 -13.86 7.30 -7.94
C GLN A 38 -12.37 7.36 -7.56
N ILE A 39 -11.69 8.38 -8.06
CA ILE A 39 -10.35 8.74 -7.62
C ILE A 39 -10.49 9.62 -6.37
N ILE A 40 -9.79 9.23 -5.31
CA ILE A 40 -9.69 10.00 -4.06
C ILE A 40 -8.24 10.42 -3.85
N GLU A 41 -8.01 11.42 -3.00
CA GLU A 41 -6.67 11.82 -2.61
C GLU A 41 -6.46 11.49 -1.12
N THR A 42 -5.27 11.04 -0.76
CA THR A 42 -4.93 10.79 0.64
C THR A 42 -5.00 12.08 1.46
N GLU A 43 -5.28 11.95 2.74
CA GLU A 43 -5.37 13.06 3.67
C GLU A 43 -4.02 13.75 3.90
N GLU A 44 -4.03 14.95 4.49
CA GLU A 44 -2.83 15.70 4.85
C GLU A 44 -2.04 15.05 6.00
N TYR A 45 -0.78 15.45 6.18
CA TYR A 45 0.13 14.87 7.18
C TYR A 45 -0.43 14.90 8.60
N GLU A 46 -1.17 15.95 8.98
CA GLU A 46 -1.79 16.13 10.28
C GLU A 46 -2.80 15.02 10.63
N LYS A 47 -3.32 14.31 9.62
CA LYS A 47 -4.20 13.16 9.80
C LYS A 47 -3.50 11.83 9.53
N THR A 48 -2.57 11.79 8.58
CA THR A 48 -1.92 10.55 8.15
C THR A 48 -0.68 10.21 8.97
N HIS A 49 -0.06 11.19 9.63
CA HIS A 49 1.19 11.04 10.39
C HIS A 49 2.26 10.24 9.61
N THR A 50 2.33 10.44 8.29
CA THR A 50 3.12 9.58 7.40
C THR A 50 4.61 9.71 7.72
N GLU A 51 5.25 8.57 7.99
CA GLU A 51 6.70 8.45 8.20
C GLU A 51 7.30 7.59 7.10
N TYR A 52 8.30 8.11 6.37
CA TYR A 52 9.08 7.40 5.37
C TYR A 52 10.54 7.29 5.81
N ARG A 53 11.07 6.06 5.88
CA ARG A 53 12.41 5.72 6.39
C ARG A 53 12.72 6.40 7.74
N GLY A 54 11.72 6.39 8.63
CA GLY A 54 11.78 6.95 9.99
C GLY A 54 11.73 8.48 10.05
N LYS A 55 11.37 9.18 8.96
CA LYS A 55 11.24 10.63 8.92
C LYS A 55 9.82 11.04 8.51
N PRO A 56 9.22 12.06 9.15
CA PRO A 56 7.97 12.64 8.69
C PRO A 56 8.02 13.08 7.23
N THR A 57 6.93 12.91 6.50
CA THR A 57 6.78 13.37 5.12
C THR A 57 5.36 13.86 4.85
N ASN A 58 5.23 14.89 4.02
CA ASN A 58 3.94 15.41 3.55
C ASN A 58 3.44 14.65 2.30
N ALA A 59 3.95 13.44 2.08
CA ALA A 59 3.61 12.67 0.90
C ALA A 59 2.12 12.33 0.83
N ARG A 60 1.56 12.56 -0.35
CA ARG A 60 0.19 12.27 -0.71
C ARG A 60 0.15 11.49 -2.01
N ALA A 61 -0.98 10.84 -2.25
CA ALA A 61 -1.23 10.13 -3.49
C ALA A 61 -2.71 10.25 -3.89
N LYS A 62 -2.97 10.19 -5.20
CA LYS A 62 -4.30 9.83 -5.68
C LYS A 62 -4.43 8.31 -5.66
N LEU A 63 -5.60 7.83 -5.22
CA LEU A 63 -5.91 6.42 -5.10
C LEU A 63 -7.19 6.08 -5.87
N ALA A 64 -7.20 4.91 -6.50
CA ALA A 64 -8.37 4.36 -7.17
C ALA A 64 -8.46 2.85 -6.88
N PHE A 65 -9.63 2.41 -6.42
CA PHE A 65 -9.80 1.05 -5.90
C PHE A 65 -10.80 0.25 -6.74
N PHE A 66 -10.32 -0.79 -7.41
CA PHE A 66 -11.15 -1.75 -8.11
C PHE A 66 -11.54 -2.88 -7.16
N ARG A 67 -12.81 -2.86 -6.73
CA ARG A 67 -13.40 -3.83 -5.77
C ARG A 67 -14.31 -4.87 -6.42
N ASN A 68 -14.37 -4.89 -7.75
CA ASN A 68 -15.20 -5.83 -8.51
C ASN A 68 -14.67 -7.27 -8.41
N PHE A 69 -13.39 -7.45 -8.07
CA PHE A 69 -12.81 -8.77 -7.84
C PHE A 69 -13.20 -9.25 -6.43
N LYS A 70 -13.91 -10.37 -6.35
CA LYS A 70 -14.56 -10.85 -5.11
C LYS A 70 -13.61 -11.11 -3.95
N ASN A 71 -12.33 -11.37 -4.24
CA ASN A 71 -11.35 -11.86 -3.27
C ASN A 71 -10.18 -10.90 -3.05
N ILE A 72 -10.01 -9.86 -3.88
CA ILE A 72 -8.84 -8.99 -3.83
C ILE A 72 -9.18 -7.59 -4.34
N GLU A 73 -8.60 -6.58 -3.73
CA GLU A 73 -8.68 -5.20 -4.17
C GLU A 73 -7.47 -4.86 -5.03
N ILE A 74 -7.68 -4.24 -6.18
CA ILE A 74 -6.60 -3.63 -6.95
C ILE A 74 -6.61 -2.13 -6.67
N GLU A 75 -5.51 -1.64 -6.10
CA GLU A 75 -5.30 -0.23 -5.80
C GLU A 75 -4.33 0.37 -6.82
N LEU A 76 -4.77 1.41 -7.54
CA LEU A 76 -3.87 2.27 -8.31
C LEU A 76 -3.44 3.45 -7.44
N ILE A 77 -2.16 3.81 -7.51
CA ILE A 77 -1.54 4.85 -6.70
C ILE A 77 -0.73 5.77 -7.61
N GLU A 78 -1.12 7.04 -7.70
CA GLU A 78 -0.31 8.10 -8.32
C GLU A 78 0.29 8.95 -7.21
N PRO A 79 1.59 8.78 -6.88
CA PRO A 79 2.23 9.54 -5.82
C PRO A 79 2.55 10.96 -6.26
N ASP A 80 2.47 11.91 -5.32
CA ASP A 80 3.04 13.24 -5.48
C ASP A 80 4.60 13.21 -5.49
N GLU A 81 5.22 14.38 -5.59
CA GLU A 81 6.69 14.52 -5.64
C GLU A 81 7.38 14.47 -4.26
N ASN A 82 6.64 14.29 -3.17
CA ASN A 82 7.24 14.24 -1.84
C ASN A 82 7.86 12.85 -1.57
N PRO A 83 8.85 12.76 -0.67
CA PRO A 83 9.49 11.49 -0.34
C PRO A 83 8.50 10.46 0.23
N SER A 84 8.36 9.33 -0.45
CA SER A 84 7.55 8.19 -0.03
C SER A 84 8.06 6.91 -0.69
N THR A 85 7.64 5.74 -0.18
CA THR A 85 7.91 4.45 -0.83
C THR A 85 7.35 4.41 -2.25
N TRP A 86 6.19 5.05 -2.47
CA TRP A 86 5.53 5.11 -3.76
C TRP A 86 6.34 5.94 -4.77
N ARG A 87 6.80 7.14 -4.35
CA ARG A 87 7.64 8.02 -5.18
C ARG A 87 8.99 7.37 -5.48
N GLU A 88 9.66 6.79 -4.48
CA GLU A 88 10.92 6.07 -4.70
C GLU A 88 10.75 4.94 -5.71
N PHE A 89 9.69 4.15 -5.61
CA PHE A 89 9.40 3.08 -6.57
C PHE A 89 9.20 3.62 -7.99
N LEU A 90 8.41 4.69 -8.14
CA LEU A 90 8.15 5.31 -9.45
C LEU A 90 9.43 5.81 -10.13
N GLU A 91 10.37 6.37 -9.36
CA GLU A 91 11.63 6.90 -9.87
C GLU A 91 12.63 5.80 -10.23
N THR A 92 12.66 4.72 -9.45
CA THR A 92 13.68 3.66 -9.57
C THR A 92 13.25 2.52 -10.50
N HIS A 93 11.95 2.21 -10.56
CA HIS A 93 11.41 1.07 -11.30
C HIS A 93 10.41 1.47 -12.38
N GLY A 94 9.84 2.68 -12.30
CA GLY A 94 8.72 3.09 -13.16
C GLY A 94 7.37 2.62 -12.62
N GLU A 95 6.39 2.49 -13.52
CA GLU A 95 5.04 2.04 -13.17
C GLU A 95 5.00 0.51 -12.98
N GLY A 96 4.22 0.01 -12.03
CA GLY A 96 4.12 -1.43 -11.78
C GLY A 96 3.60 -1.81 -10.39
N ILE A 97 3.54 -3.12 -10.14
CA ILE A 97 3.11 -3.68 -8.85
C ILE A 97 4.14 -3.33 -7.77
N HIS A 98 3.70 -2.63 -6.74
CA HIS A 98 4.55 -2.16 -5.64
C HIS A 98 4.42 -3.03 -4.40
N HIS A 99 3.19 -3.33 -3.96
CA HIS A 99 2.98 -4.06 -2.72
C HIS A 99 1.86 -5.11 -2.80
N ILE A 100 1.88 -6.02 -1.84
CA ILE A 100 0.79 -6.93 -1.53
C ILE A 100 0.34 -6.67 -0.09
N GLY A 101 -0.95 -6.41 0.10
CA GLY A 101 -1.54 -6.07 1.40
C GLY A 101 -2.26 -7.23 2.08
N VAL A 102 -2.13 -7.28 3.41
CA VAL A 102 -2.81 -8.22 4.30
C VAL A 102 -3.42 -7.49 5.50
N PHE A 103 -4.62 -7.89 5.94
CA PHE A 103 -5.17 -7.41 7.21
C PHE A 103 -4.57 -8.17 8.38
N VAL A 104 -4.12 -7.44 9.39
CA VAL A 104 -3.58 -7.98 10.64
C VAL A 104 -4.35 -7.46 11.85
N LYS A 105 -4.10 -8.12 12.98
CA LYS A 105 -4.44 -7.62 14.31
C LYS A 105 -3.16 -7.43 15.11
N ASN A 106 -3.16 -6.43 15.98
CA ASN A 106 -2.01 -5.98 16.75
C ASN A 106 -0.83 -5.62 15.83
N MET A 107 -0.99 -4.65 14.93
CA MET A 107 0.04 -4.34 13.92
C MET A 107 1.44 -4.11 14.53
N ASP A 108 1.54 -3.47 15.70
CA ASP A 108 2.82 -3.25 16.38
C ASP A 108 3.54 -4.57 16.73
N GLU A 109 2.80 -5.60 17.17
CA GLU A 109 3.34 -6.94 17.42
C GLU A 109 3.85 -7.58 16.13
N LYS A 110 3.12 -7.40 15.01
CA LYS A 110 3.47 -7.96 13.70
C LYS A 110 4.70 -7.30 13.10
N ILE A 111 4.83 -5.98 13.25
CA ILE A 111 6.04 -5.24 12.89
C ILE A 111 7.25 -5.80 13.66
N GLU A 112 7.15 -5.97 14.97
CA GLU A 112 8.26 -6.50 15.77
C GLU A 112 8.63 -7.95 15.42
N ASN A 113 7.65 -8.78 15.04
CA ASN A 113 7.92 -10.13 14.55
C ASN A 113 8.63 -10.12 13.20
N LEU A 114 8.24 -9.23 12.28
CA LEU A 114 8.89 -9.08 10.97
C LEU A 114 10.33 -8.53 11.09
N LYS A 115 10.58 -7.61 12.02
CA LYS A 115 11.95 -7.12 12.30
C LYS A 115 12.89 -8.22 12.78
N LYS A 116 12.39 -9.18 13.58
CA LYS A 116 13.18 -10.37 13.97
C LYS A 116 13.56 -11.25 12.77
N GLU A 117 12.76 -11.16 11.71
CA GLU A 117 13.05 -11.77 10.40
C GLU A 117 13.90 -10.86 9.49
N GLY A 118 14.43 -9.73 9.98
CA GLY A 118 15.21 -8.80 9.18
C GLY A 118 14.40 -8.04 8.13
N ILE A 119 13.08 -7.97 8.30
CA ILE A 119 12.18 -7.17 7.45
C ILE A 119 11.84 -5.89 8.21
N GLU A 120 12.36 -4.77 7.74
CA GLU A 120 12.23 -3.46 8.39
C GLU A 120 11.04 -2.66 7.85
N VAL A 121 10.56 -1.68 8.63
CA VAL A 121 9.51 -0.75 8.18
C VAL A 121 10.11 0.28 7.23
N VAL A 122 9.53 0.42 6.04
CA VAL A 122 9.91 1.45 5.04
C VAL A 122 9.06 2.70 5.20
N GLN A 123 7.75 2.51 5.34
CA GLN A 123 6.80 3.60 5.50
C GLN A 123 5.62 3.14 6.35
N LYS A 124 5.06 4.04 7.16
CA LYS A 124 3.82 3.79 7.91
C LYS A 124 3.02 5.08 8.04
N GLY A 125 1.74 4.95 8.31
CA GLY A 125 0.85 6.07 8.56
C GLY A 125 -0.56 5.60 8.90
N ASP A 126 -1.43 6.58 9.11
CA ASP A 126 -2.83 6.43 9.44
C ASP A 126 -3.72 6.78 8.23
N TYR A 127 -4.91 6.19 8.19
CA TYR A 127 -6.00 6.57 7.29
C TYR A 127 -7.31 6.60 8.07
N THR A 128 -8.38 7.13 7.47
CA THR A 128 -9.69 7.19 8.13
C THR A 128 -10.17 5.79 8.51
N GLY A 129 -10.18 5.48 9.82
CA GLY A 129 -10.63 4.20 10.35
C GLY A 129 -9.54 3.13 10.52
N GLY A 130 -8.27 3.45 10.29
CA GLY A 130 -7.20 2.48 10.47
C GLY A 130 -5.79 3.02 10.24
N ARG A 131 -4.84 2.11 10.05
CA ARG A 131 -3.42 2.41 9.84
C ARG A 131 -2.75 1.36 8.97
N TYR A 132 -1.64 1.73 8.35
CA TYR A 132 -0.84 0.88 7.48
C TYR A 132 0.65 0.87 7.84
N ALA A 133 1.35 -0.20 7.46
CA ALA A 133 2.80 -0.27 7.48
C ALA A 133 3.34 -1.06 6.28
N TYR A 134 4.19 -0.43 5.48
CA TYR A 134 4.98 -1.07 4.43
C TYR A 134 6.28 -1.63 5.01
N MET A 135 6.49 -2.92 4.77
CA MET A 135 7.59 -3.73 5.28
C MET A 135 8.52 -4.09 4.11
N ASP A 136 9.82 -3.82 4.23
CA ASP A 136 10.82 -4.11 3.20
C ASP A 136 11.09 -5.61 3.10
N SER A 137 10.17 -6.33 2.48
CA SER A 137 10.32 -7.75 2.24
C SER A 137 10.92 -8.05 0.87
N THR A 138 11.44 -7.06 0.14
CA THR A 138 11.86 -7.22 -1.26
C THR A 138 12.97 -8.27 -1.42
N ASP A 139 13.94 -8.30 -0.51
CA ASP A 139 15.02 -9.30 -0.52
C ASP A 139 14.52 -10.74 -0.33
N LYS A 140 13.50 -10.95 0.52
CA LYS A 140 12.97 -12.28 0.83
C LYS A 140 11.82 -12.71 -0.07
N LEU A 141 10.85 -11.84 -0.29
CA LEU A 141 9.55 -12.12 -0.90
C LEU A 141 9.38 -11.52 -2.30
N LYS A 142 10.30 -10.64 -2.74
CA LYS A 142 10.30 -10.01 -4.07
C LYS A 142 9.19 -8.98 -4.31
N PHE A 143 8.55 -8.53 -3.22
CA PHE A 143 7.61 -7.42 -3.18
C PHE A 143 7.65 -6.76 -1.80
N ILE A 144 7.07 -5.56 -1.68
CA ILE A 144 6.84 -4.89 -0.39
C ILE A 144 5.58 -5.47 0.25
N LEU A 145 5.67 -5.98 1.47
CA LEU A 145 4.51 -6.45 2.23
C LEU A 145 3.85 -5.25 2.92
N GLU A 146 2.55 -5.08 2.74
CA GLU A 146 1.76 -4.10 3.46
C GLU A 146 0.93 -4.77 4.54
N LEU A 147 0.99 -4.23 5.75
CA LEU A 147 0.11 -4.55 6.84
C LEU A 147 -0.98 -3.48 6.93
N LEU A 148 -2.23 -3.90 7.02
CA LEU A 148 -3.40 -3.04 7.23
C LEU A 148 -4.08 -3.42 8.54
N GLU A 149 -4.48 -2.42 9.33
CA GLU A 149 -5.25 -2.62 10.57
C GLU A 149 -6.34 -1.56 10.69
N ASN A 150 -7.60 -1.99 10.80
CA ASN A 150 -8.75 -1.13 11.02
C ASN A 150 -9.11 -1.09 12.52
N PHE A 151 -9.62 0.05 13.00
CA PHE A 151 -10.07 0.27 14.37
C PHE A 151 -11.56 0.02 14.59
#